data_AF-A0A395IA62-F1
#
_entry.id   AF-A0A395IA62-F1
#
_cell.length_a   1.000
_cell.length_b   1.000
_cell.length_c   1.000
_cell.angle_alpha   90.00
_cell.angle_beta   90.00
_cell.angle_gamma   90.00
#
_symmetry.space_group_name_H-M   'P 1'
#
loop_
_entity.id
_entity.type
_entity.pdbx_description
1 polymer ?
#
loop_
_entity_poly.entity_id
_entity_poly.type
_entity_poly.pdbx_seq_one_letter_code
_entity_poly.pdbx_strand_id
1 'polypeptide(L)'
;MDKLNREFSRGFLLTMDNGCELIAKIPCAHTEQAFLASEVATSKYLRQYTSLPIPNVLAWNPDKTNEIGSEYLIVEKIYGVALKDLWENLSSLDRYSIIEKIVAMETELANLDFSAYGALYLRGSVPDQPKYYPLASERDCGESFCVGALYKLSQIDDNTESSGELTSYGPCQSIFHIHVILLYSLLAIKPSVENKFQAMTQVDFDPINETRALLEKASILISILTSDNRVQRVSKPSL
;
A
#
# COMPACT_ATOMS: atom_id res chain seq x y z
N MET A 1 4.51 21.31 15.80
CA MET A 1 4.03 20.56 14.61
C MET A 1 4.71 19.22 14.67
N ASP A 2 4.01 18.21 15.17
CA ASP A 2 4.61 16.88 15.37
C ASP A 2 4.60 16.13 14.04
N LYS A 3 5.79 15.66 13.64
CA LYS A 3 6.04 15.03 12.34
C LYS A 3 5.97 13.52 12.49
N LEU A 4 4.97 12.90 11.85
CA LEU A 4 4.87 11.44 11.77
C LEU A 4 5.48 11.01 10.43
N ASN A 5 6.72 10.50 10.45
CA ASN A 5 7.36 9.96 9.25
C ASN A 5 6.78 8.56 8.96
N ARG A 6 6.16 8.40 7.78
CA ARG A 6 6.00 7.11 7.12
C ARG A 6 6.89 7.08 5.88
N GLU A 7 7.32 5.89 5.47
CA GLU A 7 8.27 5.67 4.37
C GLU A 7 7.88 6.37 3.05
N PHE A 8 6.58 6.63 2.83
CA PHE A 8 6.04 7.22 1.61
C PHE A 8 5.35 8.58 1.79
N SER A 9 5.10 9.02 3.03
CA SER A 9 4.46 10.32 3.28
C SER A 9 4.84 10.91 4.64
N ARG A 10 4.86 12.24 4.69
CA ARG A 10 5.02 13.02 5.93
C ARG A 10 3.66 13.39 6.46
N GLY A 11 3.34 12.92 7.66
CA GLY A 11 2.13 13.28 8.41
C GLY A 11 2.38 14.48 9.32
N PHE A 12 1.39 15.37 9.39
CA PHE A 12 1.40 16.58 10.19
C PHE A 12 0.09 16.67 10.97
N LEU A 13 0.20 16.90 12.28
CA LEU A 13 -0.95 17.23 13.12
C LEU A 13 -1.33 18.70 12.90
N LEU A 14 -2.58 18.93 12.50
CA LEU A 14 -3.20 20.25 12.38
C LEU A 14 -4.18 20.45 13.54
N THR A 15 -4.07 21.58 14.23
CA THR A 15 -5.04 21.99 15.25
C THR A 15 -5.76 23.22 14.74
N MET A 16 -7.08 23.09 14.58
CA MET A 16 -7.94 24.17 14.11
C MET A 16 -8.25 25.15 15.25
N ASP A 17 -8.73 26.34 14.90
CA ASP A 17 -9.12 27.40 15.84
C ASP A 17 -10.23 26.97 16.81
N ASN A 18 -11.13 26.10 16.37
CA ASN A 18 -12.18 25.47 17.17
C ASN A 18 -11.67 24.32 18.07
N GLY A 19 -10.36 24.05 18.08
CA GLY A 19 -9.74 22.97 18.85
C GLY A 19 -9.85 21.58 18.21
N CYS A 20 -10.46 21.43 17.04
CA CYS A 20 -10.49 20.16 16.31
C CYS A 20 -9.09 19.82 15.77
N GLU A 21 -8.72 18.54 15.86
CA GLU A 21 -7.44 18.06 15.39
C GLU A 21 -7.59 17.17 14.15
N LEU A 22 -6.80 17.46 13.11
CA LEU A 22 -6.77 16.72 11.84
C LEU A 22 -5.35 16.24 11.53
N ILE A 23 -5.22 15.29 10.60
CA ILE A 23 -3.92 14.87 10.08
C ILE A 23 -3.83 15.26 8.61
N ALA A 24 -2.83 16.06 8.27
CA ALA A 24 -2.42 16.31 6.89
C ALA A 24 -1.27 15.38 6.51
N LYS A 25 -1.41 14.69 5.39
CA LYS A 25 -0.41 13.80 4.81
C LYS A 25 0.07 14.40 3.51
N ILE A 26 1.37 14.65 3.43
CA ILE A 26 2.04 15.16 2.24
C ILE A 26 2.92 14.03 1.72
N PRO A 27 2.63 13.49 0.52
CA PRO A 27 3.46 12.47 -0.10
C PRO A 27 4.91 12.96 -0.25
N CYS A 28 5.89 12.07 -0.11
CA CYS A 28 7.30 12.44 -0.29
C CYS A 28 7.56 12.79 -1.77
N ALA A 29 8.61 13.56 -2.09
CA ALA A 29 8.81 14.10 -3.46
C ALA A 29 8.82 13.02 -4.58
N HIS A 30 9.17 11.78 -4.21
CA HIS A 30 9.23 10.63 -5.08
C HIS A 30 7.90 9.91 -5.27
N THR A 31 6.86 10.18 -4.49
CA THR A 31 5.56 9.53 -4.69
C THR A 31 4.75 10.28 -5.73
N GLU A 32 4.13 9.50 -6.60
CA GLU A 32 3.30 10.00 -7.68
C GLU A 32 1.81 10.02 -7.30
N GLN A 33 1.06 10.88 -7.97
CA GLN A 33 -0.39 11.06 -7.91
C GLN A 33 -1.19 9.75 -7.78
N ALA A 34 -0.73 8.67 -8.42
CA ALA A 34 -1.39 7.37 -8.33
C ALA A 34 -1.37 6.75 -6.93
N PHE A 35 -0.32 6.94 -6.14
CA PHE A 35 -0.26 6.43 -4.76
C PHE A 35 -1.28 7.13 -3.86
N LEU A 36 -1.35 8.46 -3.95
CA LEU A 36 -2.32 9.24 -3.19
C LEU A 36 -3.75 8.89 -3.59
N ALA A 37 -4.02 8.82 -4.90
CA ALA A 37 -5.33 8.44 -5.41
C ALA A 37 -5.73 7.03 -4.94
N SER A 38 -4.79 6.08 -4.90
CA SER A 38 -5.05 4.73 -4.42
C SER A 38 -5.28 4.66 -2.91
N GLU A 39 -4.52 5.44 -2.13
CA GLU A 39 -4.71 5.56 -0.69
C GLU A 39 -6.10 6.12 -0.34
N VAL A 40 -6.53 7.18 -1.05
CA VAL A 40 -7.87 7.77 -0.88
C VAL A 40 -8.94 6.75 -1.25
N ALA A 41 -8.82 6.11 -2.41
CA ALA A 41 -9.82 5.14 -2.87
C ALA A 41 -9.94 3.95 -1.92
N THR A 42 -8.81 3.41 -1.44
CA THR A 42 -8.80 2.29 -0.49
C THR A 42 -9.46 2.71 0.82
N SER A 43 -9.14 3.89 1.36
CA SER A 43 -9.74 4.38 2.61
C SER A 43 -11.25 4.54 2.49
N LYS A 44 -11.73 5.14 1.40
CA LYS A 44 -13.17 5.31 1.16
C LYS A 44 -13.89 3.98 0.92
N TYR A 45 -13.27 3.07 0.16
CA TYR A 45 -13.82 1.73 -0.10
C TYR A 45 -13.98 0.95 1.21
N LEU A 46 -12.92 0.88 2.03
CA LEU A 46 -12.97 0.17 3.30
C LEU A 46 -14.02 0.78 4.24
N ARG A 47 -14.09 2.11 4.32
CA ARG A 47 -15.11 2.78 5.14
C ARG A 47 -16.54 2.51 4.67
N GLN A 48 -16.75 2.30 3.38
CA GLN A 48 -18.07 2.04 2.80
C GLN A 48 -18.50 0.58 2.94
N TYR A 49 -17.57 -0.36 2.82
CA TYR A 49 -17.88 -1.80 2.73
C TYR A 49 -17.42 -2.62 3.93
N THR A 50 -16.83 -1.99 4.96
CA THR A 50 -16.44 -2.65 6.21
C THR A 50 -16.87 -1.86 7.45
N SER A 51 -16.88 -2.54 8.58
CA SER A 51 -17.12 -1.98 9.92
C SER A 51 -15.85 -1.41 10.57
N LEU A 52 -14.71 -1.46 9.86
CA LEU A 52 -13.41 -1.02 10.38
C LEU A 52 -13.41 0.48 10.70
N PRO A 53 -12.71 0.90 11.77
CA PRO A 53 -12.58 2.29 12.14
C PRO A 53 -11.55 3.01 11.24
N ILE A 54 -11.92 3.24 9.98
CA ILE A 54 -11.11 3.94 8.98
C ILE A 54 -11.36 5.46 9.11
N PRO A 55 -10.31 6.30 9.20
CA PRO A 55 -10.48 7.75 9.34
C PRO A 55 -11.14 8.32 8.08
N ASN A 56 -12.02 9.30 8.25
CA ASN A 56 -12.64 9.93 7.09
C ASN A 56 -11.63 10.76 6.30
N VAL A 57 -11.72 10.69 4.97
CA VAL A 57 -10.99 11.56 4.05
C VAL A 57 -11.76 12.87 3.93
N LEU A 58 -11.19 13.95 4.46
CA LEU A 58 -11.84 15.26 4.53
C LEU A 58 -11.55 16.10 3.28
N ALA A 59 -10.30 16.08 2.82
CA ALA A 59 -9.88 16.76 1.59
C ALA A 59 -8.66 16.07 1.02
N TRP A 60 -8.47 16.12 -0.29
CA TRP A 60 -7.26 15.62 -0.93
C TRP A 60 -7.12 16.27 -2.31
N ASN A 61 -5.89 16.44 -2.76
CA ASN A 61 -5.60 16.85 -4.13
C ASN A 61 -4.32 16.18 -4.61
N PRO A 62 -4.38 15.40 -5.70
CA PRO A 62 -3.19 14.76 -6.26
C PRO A 62 -2.44 15.63 -7.29
N ASP A 63 -2.95 16.80 -7.65
CA ASP A 63 -2.30 17.71 -8.59
C ASP A 63 -1.36 18.66 -7.84
N LYS A 64 -0.06 18.62 -8.16
CA LYS A 64 0.97 19.49 -7.55
C LYS A 64 0.81 20.97 -7.90
N THR A 65 0.03 21.32 -8.93
CA THR A 65 -0.23 22.70 -9.34
C THR A 65 -1.25 23.42 -8.45
N ASN A 66 -1.81 22.74 -7.45
CA ASN A 66 -2.71 23.34 -6.48
C ASN A 66 -2.00 24.42 -5.62
N GLU A 67 -2.79 25.21 -4.88
CA GLU A 67 -2.31 26.36 -4.09
C GLU A 67 -1.25 25.99 -3.03
N ILE A 68 -1.22 24.74 -2.57
CA ILE A 68 -0.24 24.23 -1.59
C ILE A 68 1.09 23.89 -2.27
N GLY A 69 1.12 23.76 -3.61
CA GLY A 69 2.30 23.42 -4.40
C GLY A 69 2.74 21.96 -4.25
N SER A 70 1.87 21.11 -3.69
CA SER A 70 2.15 19.69 -3.45
C SER A 70 0.86 18.91 -3.38
N GLU A 71 0.95 17.62 -3.71
CA GLU A 71 -0.09 16.65 -3.42
C GLU A 71 -0.36 16.62 -1.90
N TYR A 72 -1.62 16.41 -1.51
CA TYR A 72 -1.99 16.35 -0.10
C TYR A 72 -3.23 15.48 0.14
N LEU A 73 -3.32 14.95 1.36
CA LEU A 73 -4.49 14.26 1.90
C LEU A 73 -4.72 14.72 3.35
N ILE A 74 -5.90 15.24 3.64
CA ILE A 74 -6.36 15.64 4.97
C ILE A 74 -7.38 14.61 5.44
N VAL A 75 -7.14 14.03 6.61
CA VAL A 75 -7.99 13.02 7.23
C VAL A 75 -8.31 13.38 8.68
N GLU A 76 -9.38 12.77 9.20
CA GLU A 76 -9.69 12.82 10.63
C GLU A 76 -8.54 12.23 11.48
N LYS A 77 -8.29 12.84 12.65
CA LYS A 77 -7.39 12.25 13.65
C LYS A 77 -8.12 11.10 14.36
N ILE A 78 -7.50 9.92 14.35
CA ILE A 78 -7.92 8.81 15.21
C ILE A 78 -7.20 8.94 16.54
N TYR A 79 -7.97 8.96 17.62
CA TYR A 79 -7.45 8.94 18.98
C TYR A 79 -7.14 7.51 19.40
N GLY A 80 -5.92 7.31 19.88
CA GLY A 80 -5.47 6.02 20.35
C GLY A 80 -3.98 6.04 20.67
N VAL A 81 -3.50 4.91 21.17
CA VAL A 81 -2.08 4.65 21.42
C VAL A 81 -1.65 3.52 20.48
N ALA A 82 -0.46 3.61 19.92
CA ALA A 82 0.02 2.55 19.05
C ALA A 82 0.20 1.25 19.85
N LEU A 83 -0.28 0.13 19.32
CA LEU A 83 -0.24 -1.16 20.00
C LEU A 83 1.18 -1.54 20.43
N LYS A 84 2.20 -1.21 19.61
CA LYS A 84 3.61 -1.45 19.91
C LYS A 84 4.06 -0.84 21.25
N ASP A 85 3.49 0.31 21.63
CA ASP A 85 3.88 1.06 22.83
C ASP A 85 3.23 0.45 24.09
N LEU A 86 2.14 -0.32 23.91
CA LEU A 86 1.42 -0.99 24.99
C LEU A 86 1.76 -2.47 25.09
N TRP A 87 2.19 -3.11 24.00
CA TRP A 87 2.24 -4.57 23.86
C TRP A 87 2.93 -5.29 25.02
N GLU A 88 4.10 -4.81 25.41
CA GLU A 88 4.89 -5.40 26.50
C GLU A 88 4.23 -5.29 27.88
N ASN A 89 3.38 -4.29 28.07
CA ASN A 89 2.68 -4.02 29.33
C ASN A 89 1.31 -4.70 29.42
N LEU A 90 0.82 -5.32 28.34
CA LEU A 90 -0.48 -5.98 28.30
C LEU A 90 -0.43 -7.36 28.96
N SER A 91 -1.50 -7.72 29.68
CA SER A 91 -1.68 -9.08 30.19
C SER A 91 -1.89 -10.07 29.04
N SER A 92 -1.66 -11.36 29.30
CA SER A 92 -1.90 -12.42 28.31
C SER A 92 -3.37 -12.44 27.81
N LEU A 93 -4.32 -12.13 28.68
CA LEU A 93 -5.75 -12.07 28.34
C LEU A 93 -6.05 -10.87 27.42
N ASP A 94 -5.44 -9.71 27.69
CA ASP A 94 -5.61 -8.53 26.84
C ASP A 94 -5.00 -8.75 25.46
N ARG A 95 -3.80 -9.35 25.40
CA ARG A 95 -3.16 -9.73 24.13
C ARG A 95 -4.05 -10.67 23.32
N TYR A 96 -4.64 -11.67 23.98
CA TYR A 96 -5.57 -12.59 23.32
C TYR A 96 -6.80 -11.85 22.74
N SER A 97 -7.45 -10.99 23.53
CA SER A 97 -8.59 -10.20 23.06
C SER A 97 -8.23 -9.28 21.88
N ILE A 98 -7.02 -8.71 21.87
CA ILE A 98 -6.53 -7.91 20.74
C ILE A 98 -6.32 -8.77 19.50
N ILE A 99 -5.72 -9.95 19.65
CA ILE A 99 -5.53 -10.89 18.54
C ILE A 99 -6.88 -11.31 17.96
N GLU A 100 -7.88 -11.61 18.79
CA GLU A 100 -9.24 -11.91 18.32
C GLU A 100 -9.83 -10.78 17.47
N LYS A 101 -9.63 -9.52 17.89
CA LYS A 101 -10.08 -8.35 17.12
C LYS A 101 -9.32 -8.23 15.80
N ILE A 102 -8.01 -8.46 15.78
CA ILE A 102 -7.21 -8.44 14.55
C ILE A 102 -7.72 -9.50 13.58
N VAL A 103 -7.94 -10.72 14.04
CA VAL A 103 -8.48 -11.82 13.21
C VAL A 103 -9.86 -11.47 12.66
N ALA A 104 -10.73 -10.84 13.47
CA ALA A 104 -12.03 -10.38 13.00
C ALA A 104 -11.90 -9.34 11.88
N MET A 105 -10.99 -8.37 12.04
CA MET A 105 -10.72 -7.34 11.02
C MET A 105 -10.15 -7.95 9.73
N GLU A 106 -9.17 -8.86 9.83
CA GLU A 106 -8.60 -9.58 8.68
C GLU A 106 -9.65 -10.43 7.97
N THR A 107 -10.55 -11.08 8.72
CA THR A 107 -11.64 -11.87 8.14
C THR A 107 -12.60 -10.98 7.34
N GLU A 108 -12.92 -9.79 7.85
CA GLU A 108 -13.77 -8.83 7.14
C GLU A 108 -13.09 -8.35 5.83
N LEU A 109 -11.81 -8.02 5.88
CA LEU A 109 -11.02 -7.64 4.71
C LEU A 109 -10.93 -8.75 3.66
N ALA A 110 -10.71 -9.99 4.09
CA ALA A 110 -10.58 -11.17 3.21
C ALA A 110 -11.91 -11.53 2.51
N ASN A 111 -13.04 -11.10 3.06
CA ASN A 111 -14.36 -11.31 2.48
C ASN A 111 -14.75 -10.26 1.42
N LEU A 112 -13.94 -9.22 1.24
CA LEU A 112 -14.14 -8.25 0.16
C LEU A 112 -13.79 -8.90 -1.18
N ASP A 113 -14.69 -8.76 -2.16
CA ASP A 113 -14.49 -9.29 -3.49
C ASP A 113 -13.93 -8.24 -4.45
N PHE A 114 -12.87 -8.61 -5.17
CA PHE A 114 -12.21 -7.74 -6.14
C PHE A 114 -12.24 -8.37 -7.53
N SER A 115 -12.43 -7.54 -8.56
CA SER A 115 -12.51 -7.97 -9.96
C SER A 115 -11.16 -8.34 -10.58
N ALA A 116 -10.06 -7.91 -9.96
CA ALA A 116 -8.69 -8.15 -10.40
C ALA A 116 -7.69 -7.93 -9.25
N TYR A 117 -6.46 -8.40 -9.43
CA TYR A 117 -5.29 -8.04 -8.63
C TYR A 117 -4.73 -6.70 -9.12
N GLY A 118 -4.53 -5.76 -8.22
CA GLY A 118 -4.01 -4.43 -8.53
C GLY A 118 -4.24 -3.44 -7.40
N ALA A 119 -4.19 -2.15 -7.72
CA ALA A 119 -4.46 -1.07 -6.78
C ALA A 119 -5.90 -0.55 -6.94
N LEU A 120 -6.53 -0.12 -5.86
CA LEU A 120 -7.88 0.47 -5.89
C LEU A 120 -7.82 1.93 -6.28
N TYR A 121 -8.81 2.40 -7.04
CA TYR A 121 -8.96 3.79 -7.44
C TYR A 121 -10.42 4.23 -7.48
N LEU A 122 -10.65 5.54 -7.38
CA LEU A 122 -11.92 6.14 -7.74
C LEU A 122 -12.00 6.23 -9.27
N ARG A 123 -13.16 5.94 -9.83
CA ARG A 123 -13.40 6.04 -11.27
C ARG A 123 -13.25 7.50 -11.69
N GLY A 124 -12.31 7.76 -12.61
CA GLY A 124 -12.00 9.10 -13.09
C GLY A 124 -10.93 9.85 -12.31
N SER A 125 -10.41 9.31 -11.20
CA SER A 125 -9.29 9.92 -10.48
C SER A 125 -7.92 9.43 -10.94
N VAL A 126 -7.87 8.61 -11.98
CA VAL A 126 -6.64 7.97 -12.44
C VAL A 126 -6.25 8.53 -13.81
N PRO A 127 -5.02 9.06 -13.96
CA PRO A 127 -4.54 9.51 -15.25
C PRO A 127 -4.35 8.30 -16.20
N ASP A 128 -4.89 8.42 -17.42
CA ASP A 128 -4.65 7.60 -18.61
C ASP A 128 -4.21 6.15 -18.36
N GLN A 129 -5.03 5.36 -17.65
CA GLN A 129 -4.77 3.93 -17.51
C GLN A 129 -5.19 3.16 -18.76
N PRO A 130 -4.32 2.31 -19.34
CA PRO A 130 -4.66 1.52 -20.51
C PRO A 130 -5.71 0.44 -20.20
N LYS A 131 -5.84 0.03 -18.94
CA LYS A 131 -6.78 -1.01 -18.49
C LYS A 131 -7.16 -0.85 -17.02
N TYR A 132 -8.45 -0.97 -16.72
CA TYR A 132 -8.98 -1.06 -15.37
C TYR A 132 -10.15 -2.05 -15.32
N TYR A 133 -10.45 -2.58 -14.14
CA TYR A 133 -11.59 -3.46 -13.91
C TYR A 133 -12.54 -2.81 -12.90
N PRO A 134 -13.79 -2.52 -13.27
CA PRO A 134 -14.76 -1.95 -12.34
C PRO A 134 -15.10 -2.97 -11.25
N LEU A 135 -15.26 -2.49 -10.02
CA LEU A 135 -15.80 -3.32 -8.95
C LEU A 135 -17.30 -3.52 -9.18
N ALA A 136 -17.75 -4.77 -9.18
CA ALA A 136 -19.13 -5.14 -9.42
C ALA A 136 -19.99 -4.76 -8.21
N SER A 137 -20.52 -3.53 -8.21
CA SER A 137 -21.68 -3.22 -7.40
C SER A 137 -22.77 -2.67 -8.31
N GLU A 138 -23.74 -3.54 -8.64
CA GLU A 138 -25.05 -3.18 -9.20
C GLU A 138 -25.94 -2.48 -8.14
N ARG A 139 -25.34 -1.97 -7.06
CA ARG A 139 -26.01 -1.20 -6.03
C ARG A 139 -25.24 0.10 -5.84
N ASP A 140 -25.94 1.18 -6.20
CA ASP A 140 -25.85 2.55 -5.70
C ASP A 140 -25.17 3.67 -6.49
N CYS A 141 -25.83 4.83 -6.34
CA CYS A 141 -25.55 6.17 -6.81
C CYS A 141 -24.34 6.84 -6.08
N GLY A 142 -23.33 6.04 -5.69
CA GLY A 142 -22.16 6.47 -4.91
C GLY A 142 -20.89 6.68 -5.74
N GLU A 143 -19.76 6.85 -5.05
CA GLU A 143 -18.44 6.83 -5.70
C GLU A 143 -18.19 5.46 -6.32
N SER A 144 -17.84 5.44 -7.60
CA SER A 144 -17.59 4.17 -8.30
C SER A 144 -16.11 3.82 -8.21
N PHE A 145 -15.80 2.60 -7.74
CA PHE A 145 -14.43 2.12 -7.57
C PHE A 145 -14.00 1.22 -8.74
N CYS A 146 -12.69 1.18 -8.99
CA CYS A 146 -12.08 0.23 -9.92
C CYS A 146 -10.73 -0.28 -9.42
N VAL A 147 -10.34 -1.45 -9.92
CA VAL A 147 -8.99 -1.98 -9.79
C VAL A 147 -8.19 -1.58 -11.02
N GLY A 148 -7.10 -0.84 -10.79
CA GLY A 148 -6.19 -0.35 -11.80
C GLY A 148 -4.76 -0.89 -11.61
N ALA A 149 -3.83 -0.33 -12.37
CA ALA A 149 -2.43 -0.73 -12.31
C ALA A 149 -1.83 -0.47 -10.92
N LEU A 150 -0.96 -1.38 -10.48
CA LEU A 150 -0.06 -1.17 -9.37
C LEU A 150 1.13 -0.35 -9.86
N TYR A 151 1.35 0.80 -9.24
CA TYR A 151 2.50 1.63 -9.57
C TYR A 151 3.65 1.36 -8.64
N LYS A 152 4.85 1.32 -9.21
CA LYS A 152 6.09 1.21 -8.47
C LYS A 152 7.03 2.33 -8.89
N LEU A 153 7.62 2.99 -7.90
CA LEU A 153 8.71 3.93 -8.10
C LEU A 153 9.97 3.15 -8.46
N SER A 154 10.50 3.39 -9.66
CA SER A 154 11.84 2.91 -9.97
C SER A 154 12.87 3.90 -9.41
N GLN A 155 13.74 3.38 -8.55
CA GLN A 155 14.98 3.97 -8.02
C GLN A 155 14.89 5.15 -7.04
N ILE A 156 15.54 4.96 -5.88
CA ILE A 156 16.06 6.01 -5.01
C ILE A 156 17.58 5.92 -5.16
N ASP A 157 18.15 6.73 -6.06
CA ASP A 157 19.57 7.05 -5.99
C ASP A 157 19.71 8.23 -5.01
N ASP A 158 20.31 7.98 -3.84
CA ASP A 158 20.46 8.97 -2.76
C ASP A 158 21.33 10.20 -3.14
N ASN A 159 21.81 10.30 -4.39
CA ASN A 159 22.77 11.33 -4.81
C ASN A 159 22.38 12.13 -6.07
N THR A 160 21.19 11.95 -6.66
CA THR A 160 20.76 12.80 -7.77
C THR A 160 19.25 13.04 -7.68
N GLU A 161 18.82 14.30 -7.82
CA GLU A 161 17.41 14.67 -8.07
C GLU A 161 16.97 14.15 -9.46
N SER A 162 17.01 12.84 -9.69
CA SER A 162 16.42 12.22 -10.87
C SER A 162 14.99 11.80 -10.54
N SER A 163 14.06 12.34 -11.30
CA SER A 163 12.69 11.88 -11.42
C SER A 163 12.69 10.39 -11.81
N GLY A 164 12.48 9.50 -10.84
CA GLY A 164 12.39 8.06 -11.08
C GLY A 164 11.27 7.75 -12.07
N GLU A 165 11.53 6.86 -13.05
CA GLU A 165 10.49 6.46 -14.02
C GLU A 165 9.46 5.57 -13.33
N LEU A 166 8.17 5.88 -13.51
CA LEU A 166 7.08 5.06 -13.02
C LEU A 166 6.94 3.80 -13.89
N THR A 167 7.09 2.63 -13.29
CA THR A 167 6.63 1.40 -13.97
C THR A 167 5.27 1.00 -13.43
N SER A 168 4.26 1.02 -14.31
CA SER A 168 2.92 0.53 -14.03
C SER A 168 2.82 -0.96 -14.33
N TYR A 169 2.23 -1.74 -13.43
CA TYR A 169 2.03 -3.17 -13.61
C TYR A 169 0.59 -3.60 -13.37
N GLY A 170 0.06 -4.48 -14.22
CA GLY A 170 -1.34 -4.91 -14.13
C GLY A 170 -2.33 -3.83 -14.59
N PRO A 171 -3.61 -3.91 -14.21
CA PRO A 171 -4.22 -4.89 -13.31
C PRO A 171 -4.28 -6.30 -13.92
N CYS A 172 -4.26 -7.32 -13.07
CA CYS A 172 -4.18 -8.73 -13.47
C CYS A 172 -5.40 -9.53 -13.03
N GLN A 173 -5.93 -10.42 -13.86
CA GLN A 173 -7.04 -11.31 -13.47
C GLN A 173 -6.59 -12.67 -12.94
N SER A 174 -5.30 -12.97 -13.03
CA SER A 174 -4.74 -14.26 -12.64
C SER A 174 -3.54 -14.09 -11.72
N ILE A 175 -3.46 -14.95 -10.71
CA ILE A 175 -2.36 -15.02 -9.74
C ILE A 175 -0.99 -15.20 -10.42
N PHE A 176 -0.97 -15.86 -11.58
CA PHE A 176 0.26 -16.03 -12.37
C PHE A 176 0.84 -14.70 -12.85
N HIS A 177 -0.01 -13.78 -13.33
CA HIS A 177 0.45 -12.51 -13.88
C HIS A 177 0.96 -11.57 -12.78
N ILE A 178 0.28 -11.51 -11.63
CA ILE A 178 0.77 -10.73 -10.49
C ILE A 178 2.08 -11.31 -9.93
N HIS A 179 2.24 -12.63 -9.90
CA HIS A 179 3.51 -13.26 -9.51
C HIS A 179 4.67 -12.81 -10.41
N VAL A 180 4.50 -12.83 -11.73
CA VAL A 180 5.54 -12.37 -12.67
C VAL A 180 5.93 -10.92 -12.40
N ILE A 181 4.93 -10.06 -12.13
CA ILE A 181 5.14 -8.65 -11.79
C ILE A 181 5.94 -8.49 -10.48
N LEU A 182 5.53 -9.20 -9.43
CA LEU A 182 6.19 -9.16 -8.12
C LEU A 182 7.63 -9.68 -8.22
N LEU A 183 7.84 -10.76 -8.97
CA LEU A 183 9.17 -11.32 -9.19
C LEU A 183 10.08 -10.33 -9.93
N TYR A 184 9.61 -9.76 -11.04
CA TYR A 184 10.36 -8.74 -11.78
C TYR A 184 10.70 -7.54 -10.88
N SER A 185 9.74 -7.11 -10.08
CA SER A 185 9.91 -6.04 -9.11
C SER A 185 10.96 -6.36 -8.04
N LEU A 186 10.97 -7.58 -7.49
CA LEU A 186 11.96 -8.02 -6.51
C LEU A 186 13.36 -8.12 -7.13
N LEU A 187 13.46 -8.62 -8.37
CA LEU A 187 14.73 -8.70 -9.11
C LEU A 187 15.32 -7.31 -9.37
N ALA A 188 14.49 -6.31 -9.67
CA ALA A 188 14.94 -4.94 -9.89
C ALA A 188 15.50 -4.25 -8.62
N ILE A 189 15.10 -4.69 -7.43
CA ILE A 189 15.60 -4.15 -6.14
C ILE A 189 16.96 -4.76 -5.75
N LYS A 190 17.28 -5.96 -6.27
CA LYS A 190 18.50 -6.72 -5.91
C LYS A 190 19.80 -5.90 -5.94
N PRO A 191 20.10 -5.07 -6.96
CA PRO A 191 21.36 -4.33 -7.01
C PRO A 191 21.45 -3.21 -5.97
N SER A 192 20.31 -2.59 -5.63
CA SER A 192 20.27 -1.44 -4.73
C SER A 192 20.45 -1.84 -3.26
N VAL A 193 19.84 -2.96 -2.85
CA VAL A 193 20.01 -3.53 -1.50
C VAL A 193 21.44 -4.02 -1.31
N GLU A 194 22.04 -4.65 -2.32
CA GLU A 194 23.44 -5.08 -2.32
C GLU A 194 24.39 -3.90 -2.07
N ASN A 195 24.23 -2.82 -2.82
CA ASN A 195 25.08 -1.64 -2.71
C ASN A 195 24.93 -0.92 -1.35
N LYS A 196 23.69 -0.83 -0.82
CA LYS A 196 23.43 -0.22 0.49
C LYS A 196 23.96 -1.06 1.66
N PHE A 197 23.89 -2.39 1.56
CA PHE A 197 24.44 -3.28 2.59
C PHE A 197 25.98 -3.31 2.58
N GLN A 198 26.61 -3.36 1.41
CA GLN A 198 28.08 -3.30 1.29
C GLN A 198 28.65 -1.99 1.85
N ALA A 199 27.91 -0.88 1.75
CA ALA A 199 28.31 0.39 2.35
C ALA A 199 28.20 0.43 3.89
N MET A 200 27.50 -0.53 4.52
CA MET A 200 27.06 -0.44 5.92
C MET A 200 27.75 -1.45 6.86
N THR A 201 28.49 -2.45 6.36
CA THR A 201 29.10 -3.50 7.20
C THR A 201 30.60 -3.67 6.99
N GLN A 202 31.41 -3.39 8.03
CA GLN A 202 32.76 -3.95 8.24
C GLN A 202 32.69 -5.25 9.09
N VAL A 203 31.79 -6.18 8.75
CA VAL A 203 31.63 -7.43 9.51
C VAL A 203 31.58 -8.62 8.56
N ASP A 204 32.36 -9.65 8.90
CA ASP A 204 32.62 -10.89 8.16
C ASP A 204 31.49 -11.93 8.37
N PHE A 205 30.25 -11.53 8.03
CA PHE A 205 29.07 -12.40 7.98
C PHE A 205 28.47 -12.26 6.59
N ASP A 206 28.09 -13.36 5.92
CA ASP A 206 27.55 -13.35 4.54
C ASP A 206 26.03 -13.69 4.50
N PRO A 207 25.15 -12.82 5.03
CA PRO A 207 23.69 -12.97 4.95
C PRO A 207 23.12 -12.66 3.55
N ILE A 208 23.95 -12.13 2.65
CA ILE A 208 23.58 -11.75 1.29
C ILE A 208 23.34 -13.00 0.44
N ASN A 209 24.26 -13.98 0.51
CA ASN A 209 24.13 -15.22 -0.26
C ASN A 209 22.97 -16.12 0.22
N GLU A 210 22.68 -16.17 1.52
CA GLU A 210 21.53 -16.93 2.04
C GLU A 210 20.18 -16.31 1.65
N THR A 211 20.04 -14.98 1.80
CA THR A 211 18.82 -14.26 1.39
C THR A 211 18.58 -14.39 -0.11
N ARG A 212 19.65 -14.32 -0.91
CA ARG A 212 19.58 -14.52 -2.36
C ARG A 212 19.14 -15.94 -2.73
N ALA A 213 19.73 -16.95 -2.10
CA ALA A 213 19.37 -18.36 -2.33
C ALA A 213 17.91 -18.64 -1.91
N LEU A 214 17.43 -18.02 -0.83
CA LEU A 214 16.04 -18.11 -0.39
C LEU A 214 15.08 -17.47 -1.40
N LEU A 215 15.39 -16.27 -1.89
CA LEU A 215 14.57 -15.58 -2.91
C LEU A 215 14.53 -16.36 -4.23
N GLU A 216 15.64 -16.95 -4.66
CA GLU A 216 15.70 -17.80 -5.85
C GLU A 216 14.83 -19.07 -5.69
N LYS A 217 14.93 -19.75 -4.54
CA LYS A 217 14.09 -20.92 -4.21
C LYS A 217 12.61 -20.54 -4.15
N ALA A 218 12.27 -19.43 -3.48
CA ALA A 218 10.90 -18.93 -3.39
C ALA A 218 10.36 -18.58 -4.78
N SER A 219 11.15 -17.92 -5.63
CA SER A 219 10.79 -17.61 -7.01
C SER A 219 10.41 -18.87 -7.80
N ILE A 220 11.22 -19.93 -7.70
CA ILE A 220 10.94 -21.21 -8.37
C ILE A 220 9.64 -21.83 -7.84
N LEU A 221 9.51 -21.93 -6.52
CA LEU A 221 8.32 -22.52 -5.89
C LEU A 221 7.04 -21.76 -6.22
N ILE A 222 7.04 -20.43 -6.13
CA ILE A 222 5.87 -19.62 -6.44
C ILE A 222 5.53 -19.73 -7.92
N SER A 223 6.52 -19.82 -8.83
CA SER A 223 6.25 -20.06 -10.25
C SER A 223 5.56 -21.39 -10.51
N ILE A 224 5.98 -22.46 -9.81
CA ILE A 224 5.34 -23.78 -9.89
C ILE A 224 3.91 -23.70 -9.34
N LEU A 225 3.72 -23.12 -8.16
CA LEU A 225 2.42 -23.02 -7.49
C LEU A 225 1.42 -22.19 -8.30
N THR A 226 1.84 -21.06 -8.84
CA THR A 226 0.97 -20.17 -9.62
C THR A 226 0.63 -20.71 -11.01
N SER A 227 1.39 -21.70 -11.49
CA SER A 227 1.10 -22.44 -12.71
C SER A 227 0.16 -23.65 -12.48
N ASP A 228 -0.09 -24.05 -11.24
CA ASP A 228 -0.99 -25.16 -10.91
C ASP A 228 -2.45 -24.75 -11.08
N ASN A 229 -3.19 -25.47 -11.93
CA ASN A 229 -4.61 -25.21 -12.21
C ASN A 229 -5.49 -25.22 -10.96
N ARG A 230 -5.15 -26.01 -9.93
CA ARG A 230 -5.89 -26.06 -8.66
C ARG A 230 -5.74 -24.75 -7.91
N VAL A 231 -4.54 -24.19 -7.89
CA VAL A 231 -4.23 -22.90 -7.25
C VAL A 231 -4.92 -21.78 -8.02
N GLN A 232 -4.82 -21.76 -9.35
CA GLN A 232 -5.49 -20.75 -10.17
C GLN A 232 -7.01 -20.75 -9.99
N ARG A 233 -7.62 -21.93 -9.83
CA ARG A 233 -9.07 -22.07 -9.65
C ARG A 233 -9.56 -21.51 -8.31
N VAL A 234 -8.75 -21.60 -7.26
CA VAL A 234 -9.14 -21.14 -5.92
C VAL A 234 -8.58 -19.76 -5.58
N SER A 235 -7.59 -19.28 -6.33
CA SER A 235 -7.02 -17.96 -6.14
C SER A 235 -8.02 -16.89 -6.56
N LYS A 236 -8.48 -16.10 -5.60
CA LYS A 236 -9.24 -14.88 -5.85
C LYS A 236 -8.48 -13.68 -5.30
N PRO A 237 -8.57 -12.50 -5.91
CA PRO A 237 -7.96 -11.31 -5.34
C PRO A 237 -8.70 -10.93 -4.03
N SER A 238 -7.91 -10.61 -3.01
CA SER A 238 -8.34 -10.11 -1.70
C SER A 238 -7.35 -9.03 -1.22
N LEU A 239 -7.73 -8.29 -0.17
CA LEU A 239 -6.81 -7.43 0.56
C LEU A 239 -5.93 -8.22 1.53
#